data_AF-A0A1F6Q7V7-F1
#
_entry.id   AF-A0A1F6Q7V7-F1
#
_cell.length_a   1.000
_cell.length_b   1.000
_cell.length_c   1.000
_cell.angle_alpha   90.00
_cell.angle_beta   90.00
_cell.angle_gamma   90.00
#
_symmetry.space_group_name_H-M   'P 1'
#
loop_
_entity.id
_entity.type
_entity.pdbx_description
1 polymer ?
#
loop_
_entity_poly.entity_id
_entity_poly.type
_entity_poly.pdbx_seq_one_letter_code
_entity_poly.pdbx_strand_id
1 'polypeptide(L)'
;MSLVSLMAMQLANTMRASNAEMSIISAQNQILGGVRQAGNPNLSFTGMKELHDRENNLVANMLTANLVRQASNAQQESIDKMLKDNIKRSFSIMA
;
A
#
# COMPACT_ATOMS: atom_id res chain seq x y z
N MET A 1 -24.42 -10.39 3.92
CA MET A 1 -23.29 -10.33 2.97
C MET A 1 -23.02 -11.73 2.47
N SER A 2 -23.01 -11.97 1.16
CA SER A 2 -22.83 -13.32 0.59
C SER A 2 -21.35 -13.69 0.52
N LEU A 3 -21.04 -15.00 0.45
CA LEU A 3 -19.68 -15.50 0.26
C LEU A 3 -19.03 -14.91 -1.02
N VAL A 4 -19.82 -14.74 -2.08
CA VAL A 4 -19.39 -14.13 -3.34
C VAL A 4 -19.01 -12.66 -3.14
N SER A 5 -19.81 -11.88 -2.39
CA SER A 5 -19.47 -10.50 -2.06
C SER A 5 -18.20 -10.38 -1.21
N LEU A 6 -17.93 -11.35 -0.34
CA LEU A 6 -16.72 -11.41 0.48
C LEU A 6 -15.48 -11.68 -0.37
N MET A 7 -15.54 -12.65 -1.29
CA MET A 7 -14.44 -12.95 -2.20
C MET A 7 -14.14 -11.79 -3.16
N ALA A 8 -15.18 -11.12 -3.69
CA ALA A 8 -15.00 -9.95 -4.55
C ALA A 8 -14.31 -8.79 -3.80
N MET A 9 -14.67 -8.56 -2.54
CA MET A 9 -14.05 -7.55 -1.69
C MET A 9 -12.58 -7.88 -1.39
N GLN A 10 -12.28 -9.15 -1.11
CA GLN A 10 -10.91 -9.62 -0.87
C GLN A 10 -10.04 -9.43 -2.11
N LEU A 11 -10.53 -9.80 -3.30
CA LEU A 11 -9.82 -9.57 -4.56
C LEU A 11 -9.54 -8.08 -4.79
N ALA A 12 -10.53 -7.21 -4.59
CA ALA A 12 -10.36 -5.78 -4.75
C ALA A 12 -9.31 -5.19 -3.78
N ASN A 13 -9.27 -5.70 -2.56
CA ASN A 13 -8.27 -5.29 -1.56
C ASN A 13 -6.86 -5.77 -1.94
N THR A 14 -6.71 -7.03 -2.35
CA THR A 14 -5.42 -7.55 -2.84
C THR A 14 -4.90 -6.76 -4.05
N MET A 15 -5.78 -6.42 -5.00
CA MET A 15 -5.41 -5.57 -6.14
C MET A 15 -4.97 -4.16 -5.71
N ARG A 16 -5.67 -3.53 -4.75
CA ARG A 16 -5.28 -2.23 -4.20
C ARG A 16 -3.92 -2.28 -3.50
N ALA A 17 -3.66 -3.32 -2.71
CA ALA A 17 -2.39 -3.51 -2.03
C ALA A 17 -1.23 -3.71 -3.02
N SER A 18 -1.43 -4.55 -4.05
CA SER A 18 -0.42 -4.76 -5.10
C SER A 18 -0.10 -3.48 -5.87
N ASN A 19 -1.12 -2.69 -6.23
CA ASN A 19 -0.92 -1.38 -6.86
C ASN A 19 -0.17 -0.40 -5.95
N ALA A 20 -0.46 -0.43 -4.64
CA ALA A 20 0.25 0.39 -3.66
C ALA A 20 1.73 -0.01 -3.55
N GLU A 21 2.05 -1.30 -3.58
CA GLU A 21 3.45 -1.79 -3.57
C GLU A 21 4.23 -1.33 -4.80
N MET A 22 3.63 -1.43 -5.98
CA MET A 22 4.26 -0.95 -7.22
C MET A 22 4.50 0.56 -7.18
N SER A 23 3.56 1.33 -6.62
CA SER A 23 3.70 2.78 -6.44
C SER A 23 4.78 3.15 -5.42
N ILE A 24 5.01 2.33 -4.39
CA ILE A 24 6.06 2.57 -3.39
C ILE A 24 7.44 2.35 -4.01
N ILE A 25 7.62 1.25 -4.74
CA ILE A 25 8.90 0.91 -5.38
C ILE A 25 9.30 1.98 -6.40
N SER A 26 8.36 2.47 -7.21
CA SER A 26 8.65 3.52 -8.19
C SER A 26 9.04 4.84 -7.51
N ALA A 27 8.32 5.24 -6.46
CA ALA A 27 8.62 6.45 -5.70
C ALA A 27 9.99 6.36 -4.99
N GLN A 28 10.34 5.20 -4.42
CA GLN A 28 11.66 4.97 -3.81
C GLN A 28 12.80 5.14 -4.81
N ASN A 29 12.65 4.60 -6.02
CA ASN A 29 13.64 4.74 -7.08
C ASN A 29 13.81 6.21 -7.52
N GLN A 30 12.71 6.97 -7.54
CA GLN A 30 12.74 8.39 -7.87
C GLN A 30 13.39 9.24 -6.78
N ILE A 31 13.11 8.96 -5.50
CA ILE A 31 13.79 9.62 -4.36
C ILE A 31 15.29 9.33 -4.38
N LEU A 32 15.70 8.07 -4.62
CA LEU A 32 17.12 7.71 -4.76
C LEU A 32 17.80 8.49 -5.90
N GLY A 33 17.11 8.70 -7.02
CA GLY A 33 17.58 9.54 -8.12
C GLY A 33 17.68 11.03 -7.73
N GLY A 34 16.73 11.52 -6.94
CA GLY A 34 16.72 12.89 -6.43
C GLY A 34 17.87 13.18 -5.47
N VAL A 35 18.11 12.30 -4.50
CA VAL A 35 19.23 12.42 -3.55
C VAL A 35 20.58 12.53 -4.28
N ARG A 36 20.77 11.82 -5.39
CA ARG A 36 21.97 11.95 -6.23
C ARG A 36 22.08 13.32 -6.90
N GLN A 37 20.97 13.92 -7.30
CA GLN A 37 20.91 15.25 -7.89
C GLN A 37 21.11 16.35 -6.84
N ALA A 38 20.60 16.17 -5.62
CA ALA A 38 20.81 17.09 -4.51
C ALA A 38 22.29 17.22 -4.11
N GLY A 39 23.07 16.14 -4.29
CA GLY A 39 24.53 16.15 -4.11
C GLY A 39 25.32 16.83 -5.24
N ASN A 40 24.66 17.32 -6.30
CA ASN A 40 25.34 18.01 -7.39
C ASN A 40 25.69 19.45 -6.98
N PRO A 41 26.98 19.81 -6.87
CA PRO A 41 27.39 21.16 -6.47
C PRO A 41 27.02 22.25 -7.48
N ASN A 42 26.65 21.87 -8.72
CA ASN A 42 26.21 22.80 -9.76
C ASN A 42 24.70 23.03 -9.77
N LEU A 43 23.93 22.43 -8.86
CA LEU A 43 22.49 22.64 -8.79
C LEU A 43 22.19 24.04 -8.23
N SER A 44 21.41 24.83 -8.95
CA SER A 44 20.99 26.15 -8.47
C SER A 44 20.08 26.02 -7.25
N PHE A 45 19.99 27.08 -6.45
CA PHE A 45 19.07 27.13 -5.30
C PHE A 45 17.61 26.83 -5.73
N THR A 46 17.17 27.38 -6.87
CA THR A 46 15.83 27.09 -7.42
C THR A 46 15.68 25.61 -7.78
N GLY A 47 16.71 25.00 -8.40
CA GLY A 47 16.69 23.56 -8.71
C GLY A 47 16.67 22.67 -7.47
N MET A 48 17.38 23.07 -6.40
CA MET A 48 17.33 22.38 -5.10
C MET A 48 15.93 22.45 -4.48
N LYS A 49 15.27 23.61 -4.55
CA LYS A 49 13.89 23.76 -4.05
C LYS A 49 12.89 22.89 -4.80
N GLU A 50 12.93 22.91 -6.14
CA GLU A 50 12.04 22.08 -6.97
C GLU A 50 12.26 20.59 -6.73
N LEU A 51 13.51 20.18 -6.54
CA LEU A 51 13.85 18.81 -6.21
C LEU A 51 13.28 18.39 -4.85
N HIS A 52 13.45 19.22 -3.84
CA HIS A 52 12.91 18.98 -2.50
C HIS A 52 11.37 18.94 -2.49
N ASP A 53 10.70 19.84 -3.22
CA ASP A 53 9.25 19.84 -3.37
C ASP A 53 8.75 18.55 -4.05
N ARG A 54 9.49 18.04 -5.05
CA ARG A 54 9.21 16.75 -5.69
C ARG A 54 9.39 15.59 -4.71
N GLU A 55 10.50 15.54 -3.98
CA GLU A 55 10.80 14.49 -3.01
C GLU A 55 9.74 14.45 -1.89
N ASN A 56 9.31 15.59 -1.37
CA ASN A 56 8.25 15.68 -0.38
C ASN A 56 6.92 15.08 -0.89
N ASN A 57 6.54 15.39 -2.14
CA ASN A 57 5.35 14.81 -2.75
C ASN A 57 5.47 13.28 -2.93
N LEU A 58 6.66 12.80 -3.32
CA LEU A 58 6.91 11.36 -3.43
C LEU A 58 6.82 10.65 -2.07
N VAL A 59 7.38 11.24 -1.01
CA VAL A 59 7.30 10.71 0.35
C VAL A 59 5.85 10.69 0.84
N ALA A 60 5.06 11.75 0.60
CA ALA A 60 3.65 11.79 0.96
C ALA A 60 2.83 10.69 0.24
N ASN A 61 3.12 10.46 -1.05
CA ASN A 61 2.51 9.38 -1.82
C ASN A 61 2.89 7.99 -1.28
N MET A 62 4.16 7.78 -0.93
CA MET A 62 4.62 6.54 -0.29
C MET A 62 3.94 6.28 1.05
N LEU A 63 3.78 7.32 1.88
CA LEU A 63 3.09 7.20 3.16
C LEU A 63 1.63 6.77 2.94
N THR A 64 0.95 7.40 2.00
CA THR A 64 -0.44 7.07 1.64
C THR A 64 -0.55 5.63 1.15
N ALA A 65 0.32 5.20 0.24
CA ALA A 65 0.35 3.84 -0.27
C ALA A 65 0.62 2.81 0.86
N ASN A 66 1.50 3.14 1.81
CA ASN A 66 1.74 2.30 2.98
C ASN A 66 0.52 2.17 3.90
N LEU A 67 -0.24 3.25 4.11
CA LEU A 67 -1.49 3.21 4.88
C LEU A 67 -2.54 2.34 4.18
N VAL A 68 -2.67 2.45 2.85
CA VAL A 68 -3.57 1.59 2.05
C VAL A 68 -3.18 0.12 2.19
N ARG A 69 -1.88 -0.19 2.11
CA ARG A 69 -1.37 -1.55 2.29
C ARG A 69 -1.70 -2.10 3.69
N GLN A 70 -1.46 -1.32 4.75
CA GLN A 70 -1.77 -1.72 6.12
C GLN A 70 -3.27 -1.96 6.32
N ALA A 71 -4.13 -1.07 5.82
CA ALA A 71 -5.57 -1.22 5.90
C ALA A 71 -6.05 -2.47 5.13
N SER A 72 -5.49 -2.73 3.95
CA SER A 72 -5.81 -3.94 3.18
C SER A 72 -5.43 -5.22 3.92
N ASN A 73 -4.24 -5.25 4.54
CA ASN A 73 -3.78 -6.41 5.32
C ASN A 73 -4.67 -6.67 6.53
N ALA A 74 -5.02 -5.62 7.30
CA ALA A 74 -5.92 -5.74 8.44
C ALA A 74 -7.32 -6.24 8.02
N GLN A 75 -7.83 -5.80 6.87
CA GLN A 75 -9.09 -6.30 6.32
C GLN A 75 -8.99 -7.78 5.92
N GLN A 76 -7.88 -8.19 5.31
CA GLN A 76 -7.66 -9.59 4.94
C GLN A 76 -7.60 -10.51 6.17
N GLU A 77 -6.88 -10.11 7.22
CA GLU A 77 -6.84 -10.86 8.49
C GLU A 77 -8.23 -10.99 9.13
N SER A 78 -9.04 -9.93 9.09
CA SER A 78 -10.41 -9.95 9.58
C SER A 78 -11.29 -10.95 8.83
N ILE A 79 -11.18 -10.98 7.49
CA ILE A 79 -11.91 -11.92 6.64
C ILE A 79 -11.46 -13.36 6.93
N ASP A 80 -10.16 -13.61 6.99
CA ASP A 80 -9.62 -14.94 7.28
C ASP A 80 -10.09 -15.46 8.64
N LYS A 81 -10.16 -14.58 9.65
CA LYS A 81 -10.73 -14.93 10.96
C LYS A 81 -12.21 -15.30 10.86
N MET A 82 -13.02 -14.48 10.17
CA MET A 82 -14.44 -14.76 9.98
C MET A 82 -14.69 -16.09 9.26
N LEU A 83 -13.90 -16.39 8.22
CA LEU A 83 -13.99 -17.65 7.49
C LEU A 83 -13.67 -18.84 8.40
N LYS A 84 -12.58 -18.76 9.18
CA LYS A 84 -12.21 -19.81 10.15
C LYS A 84 -13.30 -20.04 11.20
N ASP A 85 -13.88 -18.97 11.74
CA ASP A 85 -14.93 -19.04 12.76
C ASP A 85 -16.23 -19.63 12.19
N ASN A 86 -16.60 -19.27 10.96
CA ASN A 86 -17.74 -19.88 10.28
C ASN A 86 -17.53 -21.38 10.01
N ILE A 87 -16.35 -21.76 9.55
CA ILE A 87 -16.02 -23.18 9.31
C ILE A 87 -16.15 -23.98 10.62
N LYS A 88 -15.55 -23.49 11.72
CA LYS A 88 -15.66 -24.13 13.04
C LYS A 88 -17.12 -24.27 13.49
N ARG A 89 -17.93 -23.22 13.30
CA ARG A 89 -19.34 -23.23 13.67
C ARG A 89 -20.15 -24.26 12.86
N SER A 90 -19.89 -24.36 11.56
CA SER A 90 -20.54 -25.35 10.70
C SER A 90 -20.24 -26.78 11.13
N PHE A 91 -18.99 -27.09 11.50
CA PHE A 91 -18.63 -28.41 12.02
C PHE A 91 -19.24 -28.70 13.39
N SER A 92 -19.36 -27.70 14.27
CA SER A 92 -19.99 -27.86 15.59
C SER A 92 -21.50 -28.11 15.54
N ILE A 93 -22.18 -27.75 14.45
CA ILE A 93 -23.63 -27.99 14.27
C ILE A 93 -23.88 -29.39 13.67
N MET A 94 -22.86 -30.01 13.08
CA MET A 94 -22.94 -31.35 12.48
C MET A 94 -22.50 -32.49 13.41
N ALA A 95 -21.94 -32.16 14.58
CA ALA A 95 -21.54 -33.11 15.63
C ALA A 95 -22.61 -33.20 16.73
#